data_AF-A0A6P0T7R4-F1
#
_entry.id   AF-A0A6P0T7R4-F1
#
_cell.length_a   1.000
_cell.length_b   1.000
_cell.length_c   1.000
_cell.angle_alpha   90.00
_cell.angle_beta   90.00
_cell.angle_gamma   90.00
#
_symmetry.space_group_name_H-M   'P 1'
#
loop_
_entity.id
_entity.type
_entity.pdbx_description
1 polymer ?
#
loop_
_entity_poly.entity_id
_entity_poly.type
_entity_poly.pdbx_seq_one_letter_code
_entity_poly.pdbx_strand_id
1 'polypeptide(L)'
;IPFWSMKHETAQELLQAYQVRGKDLDQLVTAMQMAARAGHKGKNPPHKASKWIAIQKLWREAIARLEQMPKESSLNAIAQQKIKLYKVNLDEVNRRLVKERQASQIMKAAKKAAQIAQARQGVAQTLDEWQLVYSTWKTALDRLNQIPKATTVEEDKQRLQEFYKTNLARARDRKTQEKIATNAYNQGLRLAQLAQKAQGKQQWSVAAIHWRNALTYVKQVPNSTYYHKNAQSLIEPYQNALKAVQSKLQLQVKLKQIGSDLEQICTGETRVCNYTIDESLIKVELTPTYMYQVRQTAITAQVRGDVEAQAGIVNHVLTLEDALKGISYNSDIPMEIYTADGALIQVHSPGT
;
A
#
# COMPACT_ATOMS: atom_id res chain seq x y z
N ILE A 1 -90.83 38.39 4.25
CA ILE A 1 -91.75 39.45 4.74
C ILE A 1 -92.17 40.28 3.53
N PRO A 2 -93.48 40.45 3.23
CA PRO A 2 -93.94 41.26 2.11
C PRO A 2 -93.43 42.72 2.19
N PHE A 3 -93.30 43.40 1.05
CA PHE A 3 -92.72 44.75 0.98
C PHE A 3 -93.49 45.81 1.78
N TRP A 4 -94.80 45.60 1.98
CA TRP A 4 -95.70 46.52 2.68
C TRP A 4 -95.66 46.39 4.22
N SER A 5 -94.89 45.46 4.79
CA SER A 5 -94.79 45.31 6.23
C SER A 5 -93.77 46.27 6.83
N MET A 6 -94.09 46.89 7.97
CA MET A 6 -93.15 47.72 8.76
C MET A 6 -91.91 46.95 9.25
N LYS A 7 -91.90 45.61 9.15
CA LYS A 7 -90.75 44.76 9.49
C LYS A 7 -89.90 44.37 8.26
N HIS A 8 -90.29 44.78 7.06
CA HIS A 8 -89.63 44.39 5.81
C HIS A 8 -88.19 44.87 5.74
N GLU A 9 -87.94 46.16 6.05
CA GLU A 9 -86.61 46.77 6.02
C GLU A 9 -85.65 46.12 7.02
N THR A 10 -86.06 46.02 8.29
CA THR A 10 -85.27 45.33 9.33
C THR A 10 -84.97 43.88 8.96
N ALA A 11 -85.91 43.18 8.32
CA ALA A 11 -85.68 41.80 7.89
C ALA A 11 -84.71 41.72 6.69
N GLN A 12 -84.72 42.69 5.78
CA GLN A 12 -83.72 42.78 4.70
C GLN A 12 -82.32 43.07 5.24
N GLU A 13 -82.17 44.01 6.18
CA GLU A 13 -80.89 44.32 6.84
C GLU A 13 -80.32 43.10 7.58
N LEU A 14 -81.16 42.42 8.37
CA LEU A 14 -80.78 41.17 9.04
C LEU A 14 -80.39 40.09 8.05
N LEU A 15 -81.11 39.94 6.94
CA LEU A 15 -80.77 38.98 5.89
C LEU A 15 -79.39 39.26 5.30
N GLN A 16 -79.08 40.51 4.95
CA GLN A 16 -77.75 40.90 4.45
C GLN A 16 -76.66 40.62 5.49
N ALA A 17 -76.88 40.98 6.76
CA ALA A 17 -75.94 40.73 7.84
C ALA A 17 -75.68 39.22 8.05
N TYR A 18 -76.72 38.38 8.00
CA TYR A 18 -76.57 36.93 8.11
C TYR A 18 -75.90 36.32 6.87
N GLN A 19 -76.15 36.85 5.67
CA GLN A 19 -75.45 36.41 4.46
C GLN A 19 -73.94 36.67 4.55
N VAL A 20 -73.53 37.84 5.04
CA VAL A 20 -72.10 38.16 5.27
C VAL A 20 -71.51 37.24 6.32
N ARG A 21 -72.15 37.08 7.49
CA ARG A 21 -71.69 36.14 8.54
C ARG A 21 -71.60 34.70 8.04
N GLY A 22 -72.53 34.27 7.18
CA GLY A 22 -72.53 32.95 6.56
C GLY A 22 -71.32 32.73 5.65
N LYS A 23 -70.97 33.75 4.84
CA LYS A 23 -69.76 33.72 3.99
C LYS A 23 -68.47 33.66 4.83
N ASP A 24 -68.39 34.48 5.88
CA ASP A 24 -67.25 34.47 6.80
C ASP A 24 -67.09 33.09 7.47
N LEU A 25 -68.20 32.49 7.91
CA LEU A 25 -68.20 31.16 8.50
C LEU A 25 -67.73 30.09 7.51
N ASP A 26 -68.22 30.12 6.27
CA ASP A 26 -67.81 29.18 5.22
C ASP A 26 -66.31 29.28 4.91
N GLN A 27 -65.78 30.52 4.86
CA GLN A 27 -64.36 30.79 4.66
C GLN A 27 -63.49 30.23 5.80
N LEU A 28 -63.92 30.42 7.05
CA LEU A 28 -63.26 29.85 8.23
C LEU A 28 -63.28 28.32 8.21
N VAL A 29 -64.44 27.71 7.97
CA VAL A 29 -64.61 26.24 7.95
C VAL A 29 -63.77 25.61 6.83
N THR A 30 -63.79 26.20 5.64
CA THR A 30 -63.00 25.72 4.49
C THR A 30 -61.51 25.76 4.80
N ALA A 31 -61.01 26.84 5.39
CA ALA A 31 -59.62 26.94 5.81
C ALA A 31 -59.26 25.88 6.87
N MET A 32 -60.14 25.65 7.85
CA MET A 32 -59.95 24.62 8.86
C MET A 32 -59.92 23.21 8.27
N GLN A 33 -60.75 22.91 7.28
CA GLN A 33 -60.73 21.62 6.56
C GLN A 33 -59.45 21.44 5.74
N MET A 34 -58.93 22.49 5.11
CA MET A 34 -57.64 22.45 4.40
C MET A 34 -56.49 22.16 5.36
N ALA A 35 -56.44 22.86 6.49
CA ALA A 35 -55.47 22.63 7.56
C ALA A 35 -55.57 21.21 8.15
N ALA A 36 -56.79 20.70 8.38
CA ALA A 36 -57.02 19.34 8.85
C ALA A 36 -56.48 18.29 7.85
N ARG A 37 -56.73 18.49 6.55
CA ARG A 37 -56.16 17.65 5.48
C ARG A 37 -54.63 17.72 5.44
N ALA A 38 -54.05 18.91 5.61
CA ALA A 38 -52.60 19.11 5.66
C ALA A 38 -51.99 18.35 6.85
N GLY A 39 -52.56 18.52 8.04
CA GLY A 39 -52.14 17.82 9.26
C GLY A 39 -52.26 16.30 9.13
N HIS A 40 -53.38 15.80 8.60
CA HIS A 40 -53.58 14.38 8.36
C HIS A 40 -52.55 13.81 7.36
N LYS A 41 -52.31 14.50 6.24
CA LYS A 41 -51.31 14.08 5.24
C LYS A 41 -49.87 14.11 5.78
N GLY A 42 -49.58 14.97 6.76
CA GLY A 42 -48.27 15.10 7.40
C GLY A 42 -47.97 14.05 8.48
N LYS A 43 -48.96 13.26 8.90
CA LYS A 43 -48.75 12.19 9.90
C LYS A 43 -47.75 11.14 9.39
N ASN A 44 -47.06 10.49 10.32
CA ASN A 44 -46.11 9.40 10.09
C ASN A 44 -45.01 9.72 9.05
N PRO A 45 -44.19 10.78 9.27
CA PRO A 45 -43.00 11.02 8.46
C PRO A 45 -42.00 9.85 8.59
N PRO A 46 -41.06 9.66 7.64
CA PRO A 46 -40.71 10.57 6.55
C PRO A 46 -41.60 10.45 5.30
N HIS A 47 -41.71 11.55 4.55
CA HIS A 47 -42.43 11.60 3.26
C HIS A 47 -41.52 12.16 2.17
N LYS A 48 -41.76 11.74 0.91
CA LYS A 48 -41.05 12.28 -0.26
C LYS A 48 -41.29 13.79 -0.39
N ALA A 49 -40.34 14.50 -0.98
CA ALA A 49 -40.42 15.94 -1.19
C ALA A 49 -41.72 16.37 -1.90
N SER A 50 -42.22 15.60 -2.87
CA SER A 50 -43.48 15.88 -3.57
C SER A 50 -44.68 15.92 -2.62
N LYS A 51 -44.73 15.04 -1.61
CA LYS A 51 -45.79 15.03 -0.61
C LYS A 51 -45.69 16.21 0.35
N TRP A 52 -44.48 16.60 0.76
CA TRP A 52 -44.28 17.82 1.55
C TRP A 52 -44.69 19.09 0.81
N ILE A 53 -44.45 19.17 -0.51
CA ILE A 53 -44.92 20.29 -1.35
C ILE A 53 -46.45 20.36 -1.36
N ALA A 54 -47.14 19.22 -1.47
CA ALA A 54 -48.59 19.18 -1.42
C ALA A 54 -49.15 19.61 -0.05
N ILE A 55 -48.50 19.20 1.05
CA ILE A 55 -48.86 19.62 2.41
C ILE A 55 -48.61 21.13 2.60
N GLN A 56 -47.47 21.63 2.12
CA GLN A 56 -47.11 23.05 2.14
C GLN A 56 -48.17 23.90 1.42
N LYS A 57 -48.63 23.46 0.25
CA LYS A 57 -49.70 24.12 -0.52
C LYS A 57 -50.99 24.22 0.30
N LEU A 58 -51.43 23.13 0.93
CA LEU A 58 -52.65 23.14 1.76
C LEU A 58 -52.55 24.11 2.94
N TRP A 59 -51.40 24.17 3.62
CA TRP A 59 -51.20 25.15 4.71
C TRP A 59 -51.23 26.59 4.20
N ARG A 60 -50.57 26.88 3.08
CA ARG A 60 -50.58 28.22 2.46
C ARG A 60 -51.98 28.65 2.03
N GLU A 61 -52.75 27.75 1.41
CA GLU A 61 -54.14 28.03 1.02
C GLU A 61 -55.05 28.26 2.24
N ALA A 62 -54.89 27.47 3.30
CA ALA A 62 -55.62 27.68 4.55
C ALA A 62 -55.30 29.05 5.18
N ILE A 63 -54.02 29.44 5.22
CA ILE A 63 -53.59 30.75 5.73
C ILE A 63 -54.15 31.88 4.87
N ALA A 64 -53.99 31.82 3.55
CA ALA A 64 -54.44 32.85 2.63
C ALA A 64 -55.97 33.09 2.74
N ARG A 65 -56.75 32.00 2.90
CA ARG A 65 -58.20 32.11 3.15
C ARG A 65 -58.51 32.80 4.47
N LEU A 66 -57.78 32.53 5.54
CA LEU A 66 -58.01 33.24 6.81
C LEU A 66 -57.56 34.69 6.77
N GLU A 67 -56.51 35.01 6.00
CA GLU A 67 -56.01 36.39 5.84
C GLU A 67 -56.99 37.29 5.06
N GLN A 68 -57.87 36.71 4.24
CA GLN A 68 -58.96 37.40 3.55
C GLN A 68 -60.18 37.72 4.46
N MET A 69 -60.18 37.28 5.73
CA MET A 69 -61.29 37.53 6.66
C MET A 69 -61.37 39.03 7.00
N PRO A 70 -62.53 39.70 6.85
CA PRO A 70 -62.71 41.10 7.24
C PRO A 70 -62.33 41.35 8.71
N LYS A 71 -61.82 42.55 9.02
CA LYS A 71 -61.44 42.92 10.40
C LYS A 71 -62.66 43.09 11.29
N GLU A 72 -63.77 43.48 10.69
CA GLU A 72 -65.06 43.73 11.31
C GLU A 72 -65.85 42.43 11.54
N SER A 73 -65.40 41.31 10.95
CA SER A 73 -66.01 40.00 11.17
C SER A 73 -65.87 39.57 12.62
N SER A 74 -66.96 39.07 13.22
CA SER A 74 -66.92 38.50 14.57
C SER A 74 -66.01 37.26 14.68
N LEU A 75 -65.62 36.66 13.55
CA LEU A 75 -64.73 35.51 13.48
C LEU A 75 -63.25 35.89 13.33
N ASN A 76 -62.92 37.19 13.20
CA ASN A 76 -61.56 37.65 12.92
C ASN A 76 -60.55 37.18 14.00
N ALA A 77 -60.92 37.26 15.27
CA ALA A 77 -60.05 36.82 16.38
C ALA A 77 -59.67 35.33 16.26
N ILE A 78 -60.64 34.48 15.90
CA ILE A 78 -60.41 33.04 15.68
C ILE A 78 -59.51 32.84 14.46
N ALA A 79 -59.76 33.57 13.37
CA ALA A 79 -58.95 33.52 12.16
C ALA A 79 -57.48 33.87 12.46
N GLN A 80 -57.21 34.95 13.19
CA GLN A 80 -55.85 35.36 13.57
C GLN A 80 -55.14 34.31 14.44
N GLN A 81 -55.85 33.72 15.41
CA GLN A 81 -55.29 32.64 16.24
C GLN A 81 -54.91 31.42 15.38
N LYS A 82 -55.78 31.02 14.43
CA LYS A 82 -55.51 29.91 13.52
C LYS A 82 -54.37 30.22 12.55
N ILE A 83 -54.27 31.44 12.02
CA ILE A 83 -53.14 31.86 11.17
C ILE A 83 -51.81 31.67 11.91
N LYS A 84 -51.71 32.12 13.17
CA LYS A 84 -50.49 31.94 13.98
C LYS A 84 -50.11 30.46 14.11
N LEU A 85 -51.08 29.59 14.43
CA LEU A 85 -50.85 28.15 14.52
C LEU A 85 -50.44 27.54 13.17
N TYR A 86 -51.09 27.93 12.08
CA TYR A 86 -50.84 27.37 10.75
C TYR A 86 -49.48 27.79 10.21
N LYS A 87 -49.01 29.00 10.54
CA LYS A 87 -47.65 29.46 10.22
C LYS A 87 -46.58 28.58 10.89
N VAL A 88 -46.76 28.21 12.16
CA VAL A 88 -45.86 27.26 12.85
C VAL A 88 -45.83 25.89 12.16
N ASN A 89 -47.00 25.34 11.78
CA ASN A 89 -47.07 24.07 11.07
C ASN A 89 -46.45 24.14 9.67
N LEU A 90 -46.65 25.25 8.96
CA LEU A 90 -46.03 25.51 7.66
C LEU A 90 -44.50 25.56 7.77
N ASP A 91 -43.97 26.20 8.81
CA ASP A 91 -42.52 26.27 9.05
C ASP A 91 -41.90 24.89 9.30
N GLU A 92 -42.57 24.03 10.07
CA GLU A 92 -42.14 22.65 10.27
C GLU A 92 -42.15 21.85 8.95
N VAL A 93 -43.21 22.01 8.14
CA VAL A 93 -43.30 21.40 6.80
C VAL A 93 -42.18 21.90 5.88
N ASN A 94 -41.85 23.19 5.93
CA ASN A 94 -40.76 23.78 5.16
C ASN A 94 -39.41 23.18 5.55
N ARG A 95 -39.12 23.06 6.85
CA ARG A 95 -37.89 22.43 7.34
C ARG A 95 -37.77 20.97 6.89
N ARG A 96 -38.87 20.21 6.96
CA ARG A 96 -38.91 18.82 6.47
C ARG A 96 -38.68 18.72 4.97
N LEU A 97 -39.28 19.61 4.18
CA LEU A 97 -39.07 19.66 2.73
C LEU A 97 -37.61 19.93 2.38
N VAL A 98 -36.96 20.89 3.03
CA VAL A 98 -35.54 21.20 2.80
C VAL A 98 -34.67 20.01 3.15
N LYS A 99 -34.89 19.41 4.33
CA LYS A 99 -34.16 18.23 4.80
C LYS A 99 -34.28 17.05 3.83
N GLU A 100 -35.48 16.79 3.30
CA GLU A 100 -35.73 15.71 2.36
C GLU A 100 -35.05 15.95 1.00
N ARG A 101 -35.06 17.19 0.51
CA ARG A 101 -34.36 17.58 -0.72
C ARG A 101 -32.84 17.44 -0.58
N GLN A 102 -32.29 17.93 0.53
CA GLN A 102 -30.86 17.79 0.82
C GLN A 102 -30.45 16.32 0.90
N ALA A 103 -31.20 15.49 1.63
CA ALA A 103 -30.93 14.06 1.74
C ALA A 103 -30.95 13.37 0.36
N SER A 104 -31.92 13.69 -0.49
CA SER A 104 -32.00 13.16 -1.86
C SER A 104 -30.81 13.58 -2.74
N GLN A 105 -30.37 14.83 -2.63
CA GLN A 105 -29.21 15.35 -3.37
C GLN A 105 -27.90 14.68 -2.91
N ILE A 106 -27.69 14.58 -1.59
CA ILE A 106 -26.52 13.92 -1.01
C ILE A 106 -26.50 12.44 -1.43
N MET A 107 -27.64 11.74 -1.36
CA MET A 107 -27.77 10.36 -1.82
C MET A 107 -27.36 10.20 -3.29
N LYS A 108 -27.84 11.08 -4.17
CA LYS A 108 -27.45 11.06 -5.60
C LYS A 108 -25.95 11.28 -5.79
N ALA A 109 -25.35 12.21 -5.06
CA ALA A 109 -23.93 12.49 -5.12
C ALA A 109 -23.09 11.31 -4.59
N ALA A 110 -23.52 10.66 -3.50
CA ALA A 110 -22.88 9.46 -2.96
C ALA A 110 -22.94 8.29 -3.94
N LYS A 111 -24.12 8.02 -4.55
CA LYS A 111 -24.30 7.00 -5.59
C LYS A 111 -23.40 7.25 -6.80
N LYS A 112 -23.30 8.51 -7.27
CA LYS A 112 -22.40 8.88 -8.39
C LYS A 112 -20.92 8.65 -8.04
N ALA A 113 -20.48 9.04 -6.84
CA ALA A 113 -19.12 8.80 -6.40
C ALA A 113 -18.80 7.29 -6.33
N ALA A 114 -19.73 6.47 -5.83
CA ALA A 114 -19.58 5.02 -5.82
C ALA A 114 -19.48 4.41 -7.22
N GLN A 115 -20.30 4.87 -8.18
CA GLN A 115 -20.20 4.42 -9.57
C GLN A 115 -18.83 4.72 -10.19
N ILE A 116 -18.28 5.90 -9.91
CA ILE A 116 -16.92 6.27 -10.34
C ILE A 116 -15.89 5.35 -9.65
N ALA A 117 -16.06 5.06 -8.36
CA ALA A 117 -15.17 4.16 -7.64
C ALA A 117 -15.19 2.75 -8.22
N GLN A 118 -16.38 2.23 -8.57
CA GLN A 118 -16.54 0.93 -9.23
C GLN A 118 -15.86 0.88 -10.60
N ALA A 119 -16.05 1.91 -11.43
CA ALA A 119 -15.43 1.99 -12.74
C ALA A 119 -13.90 2.01 -12.62
N ARG A 120 -13.34 2.84 -11.72
CA ARG A 120 -11.91 2.88 -11.43
C ARG A 120 -11.39 1.54 -10.93
N GLN A 121 -12.12 0.89 -10.03
CA GLN A 121 -11.74 -0.41 -9.48
C GLN A 121 -11.68 -1.50 -10.55
N GLY A 122 -12.55 -1.44 -11.56
CA GLY A 122 -12.58 -2.41 -12.66
C GLY A 122 -11.35 -2.37 -13.57
N VAL A 123 -10.61 -1.26 -13.59
CA VAL A 123 -9.44 -1.06 -14.47
C VAL A 123 -8.13 -0.83 -13.72
N ALA A 124 -8.17 -0.64 -12.39
CA ALA A 124 -7.00 -0.34 -11.59
C ALA A 124 -6.02 -1.52 -11.53
N GLN A 125 -4.75 -1.24 -11.85
CA GLN A 125 -3.67 -2.21 -11.80
C GLN A 125 -2.56 -1.73 -10.86
N THR A 126 -2.20 -0.44 -10.93
CA THR A 126 -1.05 0.14 -10.24
C THR A 126 -1.38 0.69 -8.85
N LEU A 127 -0.36 0.93 -8.02
CA LEU A 127 -0.52 1.51 -6.68
C LEU A 127 -1.31 2.83 -6.70
N ASP A 128 -0.99 3.75 -7.62
CA ASP A 128 -1.61 5.07 -7.68
C ASP A 128 -3.09 4.98 -8.09
N GLU A 129 -3.42 4.07 -9.00
CA GLU A 129 -4.81 3.80 -9.36
C GLU A 129 -5.60 3.23 -8.16
N TRP A 130 -5.03 2.30 -7.40
CA TRP A 130 -5.68 1.77 -6.20
C TRP A 130 -5.79 2.80 -5.06
N GLN A 131 -4.88 3.76 -4.96
CA GLN A 131 -5.02 4.92 -4.07
C GLN A 131 -6.24 5.78 -4.48
N LEU A 132 -6.42 5.98 -5.78
CA LEU A 132 -7.55 6.72 -6.32
C LEU A 132 -8.88 5.97 -6.09
N VAL A 133 -8.91 4.65 -6.29
CA VAL A 133 -10.08 3.81 -5.96
C VAL A 133 -10.46 3.96 -4.49
N TYR A 134 -9.48 3.80 -3.58
CA TYR A 134 -9.68 3.94 -2.14
C TYR A 134 -10.25 5.31 -1.76
N SER A 135 -9.66 6.41 -2.24
CA SER A 135 -10.12 7.77 -1.94
C SER A 135 -11.53 8.05 -2.50
N THR A 136 -11.88 7.46 -3.65
CA THR A 136 -13.20 7.62 -4.26
C THR A 136 -14.28 6.88 -3.47
N TRP A 137 -14.01 5.64 -3.04
CA TRP A 137 -14.91 4.92 -2.14
C TRP A 137 -15.10 5.65 -0.80
N LYS A 138 -14.01 6.18 -0.25
CA LYS A 138 -14.07 6.98 0.98
C LYS A 138 -14.96 8.21 0.79
N THR A 139 -14.82 8.91 -0.34
CA THR A 139 -15.67 10.06 -0.69
C THR A 139 -17.15 9.66 -0.80
N ALA A 140 -17.47 8.52 -1.40
CA ALA A 140 -18.84 8.03 -1.50
C ALA A 140 -19.45 7.75 -0.11
N LEU A 141 -18.70 7.10 0.77
CA LEU A 141 -19.10 6.81 2.15
C LEU A 141 -19.24 8.08 3.00
N ASP A 142 -18.27 9.00 2.92
CA ASP A 142 -18.29 10.26 3.68
C ASP A 142 -19.50 11.12 3.27
N ARG A 143 -19.82 11.18 1.98
CA ARG A 143 -21.06 11.84 1.50
C ARG A 143 -22.31 11.16 2.04
N LEU A 144 -22.37 9.83 1.98
CA LEU A 144 -23.51 9.06 2.49
C LEU A 144 -23.75 9.31 3.99
N ASN A 145 -22.69 9.50 4.76
CA ASN A 145 -22.75 9.80 6.19
C ASN A 145 -23.31 11.21 6.50
N GLN A 146 -23.29 12.14 5.55
CA GLN A 146 -23.87 13.49 5.69
C GLN A 146 -25.40 13.51 5.56
N ILE A 147 -26.03 12.39 5.17
CA ILE A 147 -27.49 12.32 5.07
C ILE A 147 -28.14 12.50 6.45
N PRO A 148 -29.01 13.51 6.63
CA PRO A 148 -29.76 13.70 7.86
C PRO A 148 -30.65 12.50 8.21
N LYS A 149 -30.72 12.15 9.50
CA LYS A 149 -31.61 11.09 10.01
C LYS A 149 -33.08 11.37 9.70
N ALA A 150 -33.93 10.33 9.70
CA ALA A 150 -35.40 10.46 9.56
C ALA A 150 -35.82 11.17 8.25
N THR A 151 -35.26 10.71 7.14
CA THR A 151 -35.62 11.08 5.76
C THR A 151 -36.03 9.83 5.00
N THR A 152 -36.64 9.96 3.81
CA THR A 152 -37.11 8.75 3.09
C THR A 152 -35.98 7.86 2.57
N VAL A 153 -34.74 8.34 2.58
CA VAL A 153 -33.57 7.62 2.08
C VAL A 153 -32.77 6.92 3.18
N GLU A 154 -33.27 6.87 4.42
CA GLU A 154 -32.54 6.28 5.56
C GLU A 154 -32.27 4.78 5.39
N GLU A 155 -33.26 4.01 4.91
CA GLU A 155 -33.08 2.57 4.66
C GLU A 155 -32.06 2.31 3.55
N ASP A 156 -32.19 3.04 2.43
CA ASP A 156 -31.23 3.03 1.32
C ASP A 156 -29.81 3.38 1.81
N LYS A 157 -29.70 4.39 2.69
CA LYS A 157 -28.43 4.82 3.29
C LYS A 157 -27.78 3.68 4.07
N GLN A 158 -28.52 3.00 4.95
CA GLN A 158 -27.97 1.90 5.75
C GLN A 158 -27.47 0.76 4.87
N ARG A 159 -28.26 0.35 3.87
CA ARG A 159 -27.87 -0.68 2.91
C ARG A 159 -26.60 -0.30 2.14
N LEU A 160 -26.54 0.93 1.63
CA LEU A 160 -25.39 1.41 0.85
C LEU A 160 -24.15 1.63 1.72
N GLN A 161 -24.31 1.99 2.99
CA GLN A 161 -23.18 2.15 3.91
C GLN A 161 -22.43 0.83 4.06
N GLU A 162 -23.13 -0.29 4.22
CA GLU A 162 -22.49 -1.59 4.32
C GLU A 162 -21.75 -1.94 3.04
N PHE A 163 -22.42 -1.81 1.89
CA PHE A 163 -21.80 -2.05 0.59
C PHE A 163 -20.57 -1.16 0.34
N TYR A 164 -20.61 0.12 0.68
CA TYR A 164 -19.48 1.05 0.50
C TYR A 164 -18.33 0.74 1.46
N LYS A 165 -18.62 0.36 2.71
CA LYS A 165 -17.58 -0.08 3.67
C LYS A 165 -16.86 -1.33 3.18
N THR A 166 -17.60 -2.34 2.68
CA THR A 166 -17.00 -3.55 2.13
C THR A 166 -16.06 -3.23 0.97
N ASN A 167 -16.48 -2.40 0.02
CA ASN A 167 -15.64 -2.05 -1.13
C ASN A 167 -14.46 -1.15 -0.74
N LEU A 168 -14.65 -0.22 0.20
CA LEU A 168 -13.56 0.58 0.74
C LEU A 168 -12.48 -0.29 1.40
N ALA A 169 -12.88 -1.32 2.15
CA ALA A 169 -11.95 -2.28 2.76
C ALA A 169 -11.19 -3.06 1.67
N ARG A 170 -11.89 -3.60 0.66
CA ARG A 170 -11.24 -4.27 -0.48
C ARG A 170 -10.23 -3.36 -1.19
N ALA A 171 -10.61 -2.11 -1.47
CA ALA A 171 -9.73 -1.13 -2.09
C ALA A 171 -8.51 -0.82 -1.22
N ARG A 172 -8.68 -0.71 0.11
CA ARG A 172 -7.59 -0.54 1.07
C ARG A 172 -6.63 -1.72 1.02
N ASP A 173 -7.15 -2.94 1.04
CA ASP A 173 -6.34 -4.15 1.10
C ASP A 173 -5.54 -4.34 -0.19
N ARG A 174 -6.17 -4.11 -1.36
CA ARG A 174 -5.49 -4.12 -2.66
C ARG A 174 -4.44 -3.02 -2.79
N LYS A 175 -4.74 -1.79 -2.36
CA LYS A 175 -3.77 -0.69 -2.28
C LYS A 175 -2.54 -1.07 -1.44
N THR A 176 -2.76 -1.71 -0.29
CA THR A 176 -1.66 -2.17 0.58
C THR A 176 -0.83 -3.25 -0.10
N GLN A 177 -1.47 -4.20 -0.79
CA GLN A 177 -0.78 -5.24 -1.54
C GLN A 177 0.10 -4.66 -2.67
N GLU A 178 -0.43 -3.72 -3.46
CA GLU A 178 0.35 -3.04 -4.50
C GLU A 178 1.50 -2.20 -3.91
N LYS A 179 1.31 -1.60 -2.72
CA LYS A 179 2.38 -0.87 -2.03
C LYS A 179 3.51 -1.81 -1.62
N ILE A 180 3.19 -2.97 -1.06
CA ILE A 180 4.18 -3.99 -0.70
C ILE A 180 4.92 -4.47 -1.95
N ALA A 181 4.19 -4.78 -3.03
CA ALA A 181 4.76 -5.21 -4.30
C ALA A 181 5.73 -4.17 -4.88
N THR A 182 5.31 -2.90 -4.95
CA THR A 182 6.12 -1.79 -5.47
C THR A 182 7.39 -1.60 -4.64
N ASN A 183 7.27 -1.62 -3.31
CA ASN A 183 8.42 -1.47 -2.42
C ASN A 183 9.41 -2.63 -2.56
N ALA A 184 8.92 -3.87 -2.56
CA ALA A 184 9.75 -5.05 -2.70
C ALA A 184 10.46 -5.08 -4.06
N TYR A 185 9.75 -4.81 -5.15
CA TYR A 185 10.32 -4.74 -6.50
C TYR A 185 11.43 -3.68 -6.58
N ASN A 186 11.15 -2.46 -6.15
CA ASN A 186 12.12 -1.35 -6.19
C ASN A 186 13.35 -1.61 -5.31
N GLN A 187 13.16 -2.22 -4.14
CA GLN A 187 14.26 -2.60 -3.26
C GLN A 187 15.12 -3.70 -3.88
N GLY A 188 14.50 -4.67 -4.54
CA GLY A 188 15.18 -5.70 -5.33
C GLY A 188 16.07 -5.11 -6.43
N LEU A 189 15.54 -4.16 -7.21
CA LEU A 189 16.32 -3.44 -8.23
C LEU A 189 17.51 -2.67 -7.65
N ARG A 190 17.29 -1.92 -6.56
CA ARG A 190 18.34 -1.15 -5.91
C ARG A 190 19.47 -2.03 -5.38
N LEU A 191 19.13 -3.15 -4.75
CA LEU A 191 20.11 -4.09 -4.23
C LEU A 191 20.91 -4.77 -5.34
N ALA A 192 20.26 -5.11 -6.46
CA ALA A 192 20.96 -5.64 -7.64
C ALA A 192 21.99 -4.64 -8.18
N GLN A 193 21.64 -3.35 -8.26
CA GLN A 193 22.58 -2.29 -8.67
C GLN A 193 23.77 -2.15 -7.70
N LEU A 194 23.52 -2.22 -6.39
CA LEU A 194 24.59 -2.22 -5.38
C LEU A 194 25.49 -3.45 -5.51
N ALA A 195 24.91 -4.62 -5.80
CA ALA A 195 25.65 -5.84 -6.04
C ALA A 195 26.58 -5.71 -7.27
N GLN A 196 26.06 -5.19 -8.39
CA GLN A 196 26.84 -4.93 -9.60
C GLN A 196 28.01 -3.96 -9.33
N LYS A 197 27.76 -2.88 -8.57
CA LYS A 197 28.81 -1.93 -8.18
C LYS A 197 29.88 -2.58 -7.30
N ALA A 198 29.49 -3.46 -6.37
CA ALA A 198 30.43 -4.20 -5.53
C ALA A 198 31.23 -5.21 -6.34
N GLN A 199 30.62 -5.89 -7.33
CA GLN A 199 31.33 -6.77 -8.28
C GLN A 199 32.39 -6.00 -9.07
N GLY A 200 32.06 -4.82 -9.59
CA GLY A 200 33.01 -3.97 -10.31
C GLY A 200 34.21 -3.54 -9.46
N LYS A 201 34.08 -3.57 -8.13
CA LYS A 201 35.15 -3.30 -7.16
C LYS A 201 35.80 -4.57 -6.59
N GLN A 202 35.48 -5.75 -7.14
CA GLN A 202 35.93 -7.06 -6.64
C GLN A 202 35.58 -7.33 -5.16
N GLN A 203 34.56 -6.66 -4.62
CA GLN A 203 34.08 -6.85 -3.26
C GLN A 203 33.08 -8.02 -3.22
N TRP A 204 33.56 -9.24 -3.48
CA TRP A 204 32.71 -10.41 -3.73
C TRP A 204 31.77 -10.76 -2.56
N SER A 205 32.23 -10.62 -1.31
CA SER A 205 31.40 -10.85 -0.12
C SER A 205 30.21 -9.88 -0.04
N VAL A 206 30.48 -8.58 -0.28
CA VAL A 206 29.46 -7.52 -0.28
C VAL A 206 28.48 -7.73 -1.44
N ALA A 207 28.99 -8.05 -2.62
CA ALA A 207 28.18 -8.36 -3.80
C ALA A 207 27.25 -9.57 -3.56
N ALA A 208 27.74 -10.64 -2.93
CA ALA A 208 26.94 -11.83 -2.64
C ALA A 208 25.78 -11.52 -1.67
N ILE A 209 26.03 -10.70 -0.64
CA ILE A 209 25.00 -10.24 0.28
C ILE A 209 23.92 -9.45 -0.47
N HIS A 210 24.32 -8.50 -1.30
CA HIS A 210 23.37 -7.68 -2.06
C HIS A 210 22.57 -8.50 -3.07
N TRP A 211 23.19 -9.41 -3.83
CA TRP A 211 22.47 -10.28 -4.77
C TRP A 211 21.47 -11.20 -4.07
N ARG A 212 21.87 -11.80 -2.94
CA ARG A 212 20.96 -12.63 -2.12
C ARG A 212 19.78 -11.82 -1.62
N ASN A 213 20.00 -10.61 -1.11
CA ASN A 213 18.92 -9.75 -0.66
C ASN A 213 18.04 -9.30 -1.83
N ALA A 214 18.61 -8.94 -2.98
CA ALA A 214 17.87 -8.57 -4.18
C ALA A 214 16.92 -9.70 -4.60
N LEU A 215 17.42 -10.94 -4.61
CA LEU A 215 16.64 -12.14 -4.92
C LEU A 215 15.51 -12.37 -3.90
N THR A 216 15.78 -12.18 -2.61
CA THR A 216 14.77 -12.27 -1.54
C THR A 216 13.63 -11.28 -1.79
N TYR A 217 13.94 -10.03 -2.08
CA TYR A 217 12.93 -8.99 -2.30
C TYR A 217 12.08 -9.25 -3.55
N VAL A 218 12.66 -9.63 -4.69
CA VAL A 218 11.87 -9.92 -5.90
C VAL A 218 10.99 -11.16 -5.72
N LYS A 219 11.41 -12.15 -4.94
CA LYS A 219 10.59 -13.33 -4.60
C LYS A 219 9.42 -13.03 -3.65
N GLN A 220 9.51 -11.95 -2.87
CA GLN A 220 8.46 -11.52 -1.95
C GLN A 220 7.36 -10.68 -2.61
N VAL A 221 7.53 -10.31 -3.90
CA VAL A 221 6.51 -9.55 -4.63
C VAL A 221 5.23 -10.40 -4.76
N PRO A 222 4.10 -10.01 -4.15
CA PRO A 222 2.91 -10.83 -4.11
C PRO A 222 2.35 -11.17 -5.49
N ASN A 223 1.77 -12.36 -5.62
CA ASN A 223 1.03 -12.76 -6.81
C ASN A 223 -0.15 -11.81 -7.08
N SER A 224 -0.53 -11.70 -8.35
CA SER A 224 -1.66 -10.85 -8.79
C SER A 224 -1.48 -9.36 -8.48
N THR A 225 -0.24 -8.88 -8.46
CA THR A 225 0.10 -7.44 -8.37
C THR A 225 0.69 -6.95 -9.67
N TYR A 226 0.72 -5.63 -9.87
CA TYR A 226 1.24 -5.04 -11.11
C TYR A 226 2.67 -5.50 -11.41
N TYR A 227 3.55 -5.48 -10.40
CA TYR A 227 4.97 -5.81 -10.57
C TYR A 227 5.29 -7.30 -10.54
N HIS A 228 4.31 -8.19 -10.34
CA HIS A 228 4.58 -9.61 -10.18
C HIS A 228 5.33 -10.23 -11.37
N LYS A 229 4.86 -9.98 -12.60
CA LYS A 229 5.51 -10.51 -13.82
C LYS A 229 6.93 -9.97 -13.99
N ASN A 230 7.11 -8.67 -13.77
CA ASN A 230 8.42 -8.02 -13.84
C ASN A 230 9.37 -8.59 -12.78
N ALA A 231 8.92 -8.80 -11.55
CA ALA A 231 9.71 -9.41 -10.49
C ALA A 231 10.09 -10.86 -10.84
N GLN A 232 9.16 -11.65 -11.38
CA GLN A 232 9.40 -13.03 -11.80
C GLN A 232 10.48 -13.12 -12.88
N SER A 233 10.50 -12.20 -13.84
CA SER A 233 11.52 -12.15 -14.89
C SER A 233 12.94 -11.87 -14.38
N LEU A 234 13.09 -11.33 -13.17
CA LEU A 234 14.40 -11.02 -12.56
C LEU A 234 14.97 -12.17 -11.72
N ILE A 235 14.16 -13.18 -11.38
CA ILE A 235 14.56 -14.25 -10.46
C ILE A 235 15.76 -15.03 -11.01
N GLU A 236 15.67 -15.52 -12.24
CA GLU A 236 16.74 -16.33 -12.86
C GLU A 236 18.02 -15.52 -13.10
N PRO A 237 17.98 -14.30 -13.69
CA PRO A 237 19.17 -13.45 -13.80
C PRO A 237 19.86 -13.19 -12.46
N TYR A 238 19.09 -12.94 -11.39
CA TYR A 238 19.66 -12.66 -10.06
C TYR A 238 20.24 -13.91 -9.41
N GLN A 239 19.63 -15.08 -9.63
CA GLN A 239 20.19 -16.37 -9.19
C GLN A 239 21.52 -16.67 -9.88
N ASN A 240 21.60 -16.45 -11.18
CA ASN A 240 22.82 -16.68 -11.96
C ASN A 240 23.93 -15.70 -11.52
N ALA A 241 23.60 -14.42 -11.32
CA ALA A 241 24.55 -13.43 -10.83
C ALA A 241 25.04 -13.75 -9.41
N LEU A 242 24.15 -14.19 -8.51
CA LEU A 242 24.53 -14.64 -7.17
C LEU A 242 25.49 -15.82 -7.23
N LYS A 243 25.17 -16.84 -8.05
CA LYS A 243 26.03 -18.03 -8.22
C LYS A 243 27.42 -17.65 -8.72
N ALA A 244 27.50 -16.77 -9.72
CA ALA A 244 28.78 -16.30 -10.26
C ALA A 244 29.63 -15.59 -9.20
N VAL A 245 29.02 -14.72 -8.37
CA VAL A 245 29.73 -14.04 -7.28
C VAL A 245 30.16 -15.01 -6.18
N GLN A 246 29.32 -15.99 -5.86
CA GLN A 246 29.66 -17.01 -4.85
C GLN A 246 30.88 -17.84 -5.28
N SER A 247 30.98 -18.23 -6.55
CA SER A 247 32.15 -18.91 -7.08
C SER A 247 33.41 -18.05 -6.98
N LYS A 248 33.34 -16.76 -7.32
CA LYS A 248 34.48 -15.83 -7.17
C LYS A 248 34.87 -15.58 -5.71
N LEU A 249 33.89 -15.51 -4.80
CA LEU A 249 34.16 -15.39 -3.36
C LEU A 249 34.84 -16.65 -2.81
N GLN A 250 34.37 -17.84 -3.19
CA GLN A 250 34.99 -19.11 -2.78
C GLN A 250 36.44 -19.19 -3.24
N LEU A 251 36.71 -18.80 -4.50
CA LEU A 251 38.07 -18.73 -5.01
C LEU A 251 38.93 -17.74 -4.21
N GLN A 252 38.43 -16.54 -3.93
CA GLN A 252 39.16 -15.55 -3.13
C GLN A 252 39.52 -16.07 -1.72
N VAL A 253 38.59 -16.77 -1.06
CA VAL A 253 38.84 -17.39 0.25
C VAL A 253 39.90 -18.48 0.14
N LYS A 254 39.82 -19.31 -0.91
CA LYS A 254 40.79 -20.38 -1.19
C LYS A 254 42.20 -19.83 -1.41
N LEU A 255 42.36 -18.82 -2.27
CA LEU A 255 43.65 -18.18 -2.52
C LEU A 255 44.24 -17.55 -1.25
N LYS A 256 43.39 -16.95 -0.40
CA LYS A 256 43.83 -16.41 0.88
C LYS A 256 44.33 -17.50 1.84
N GLN A 257 43.67 -18.66 1.86
CA GLN A 257 44.08 -19.80 2.67
C GLN A 257 45.43 -20.34 2.20
N ILE A 258 45.62 -20.53 0.88
CA ILE A 258 46.90 -20.94 0.28
C ILE A 258 48.01 -19.98 0.70
N GLY A 259 47.76 -18.68 0.66
CA GLY A 259 48.74 -17.68 1.10
C GLY A 259 49.10 -17.79 2.58
N SER A 260 48.16 -18.17 3.44
CA SER A 260 48.42 -18.44 4.85
C SER A 260 49.23 -19.72 5.05
N ASP A 261 48.88 -20.79 4.33
CA ASP A 261 49.56 -22.09 4.42
C ASP A 261 51.00 -21.98 3.90
N LEU A 262 51.21 -21.29 2.77
CA LEU A 262 52.54 -21.01 2.22
C LEU A 262 53.36 -20.12 3.14
N GLU A 263 52.78 -19.09 3.77
CA GLU A 263 53.53 -18.26 4.72
C GLU A 263 53.97 -19.08 5.93
N GLN A 264 53.14 -20.00 6.42
CA GLN A 264 53.50 -20.89 7.53
C GLN A 264 54.64 -21.86 7.17
N ILE A 265 54.68 -22.37 5.93
CA ILE A 265 55.74 -23.29 5.45
C ILE A 265 57.02 -22.52 5.09
N CYS A 266 56.88 -21.38 4.42
CA CYS A 266 58.00 -20.62 3.90
C CYS A 266 58.71 -19.77 4.97
N THR A 267 58.13 -19.61 6.15
CA THR A 267 58.68 -18.78 7.22
C THR A 267 59.10 -19.61 8.44
N GLY A 268 60.40 -19.57 8.73
CA GLY A 268 61.01 -20.10 9.96
C GLY A 268 62.13 -19.17 10.44
N GLU A 269 63.17 -19.70 11.11
CA GLU A 269 64.36 -18.90 11.47
C GLU A 269 65.04 -18.30 10.23
N THR A 270 65.00 -19.03 9.11
CA THR A 270 65.41 -18.57 7.78
C THR A 270 64.22 -18.69 6.84
N ARG A 271 63.95 -17.66 6.02
CA ARG A 271 62.89 -17.73 5.01
C ARG A 271 63.25 -18.80 3.97
N VAL A 272 62.41 -19.83 3.88
CA VAL A 272 62.62 -21.01 3.03
C VAL A 272 62.30 -20.69 1.57
N CYS A 273 61.20 -19.98 1.32
CA CYS A 273 60.72 -19.67 -0.02
C CYS A 273 60.03 -18.30 -0.14
N ASN A 274 60.00 -17.80 -1.38
CA ASN A 274 59.09 -16.76 -1.84
C ASN A 274 58.01 -17.40 -2.71
N TYR A 275 56.87 -16.74 -2.84
CA TYR A 275 55.76 -17.28 -3.61
C TYR A 275 54.88 -16.22 -4.26
N THR A 276 54.25 -16.62 -5.36
CA THR A 276 53.17 -15.86 -6.01
C THR A 276 51.99 -16.79 -6.26
N ILE A 277 50.78 -16.30 -5.98
CA ILE A 277 49.56 -17.06 -6.09
C ILE A 277 48.67 -16.41 -7.15
N ASP A 278 48.30 -17.18 -8.16
CA ASP A 278 47.33 -16.83 -9.20
C ASP A 278 46.10 -17.75 -9.13
N GLU A 279 45.02 -17.41 -9.83
CA GLU A 279 43.83 -18.27 -9.94
C GLU A 279 44.15 -19.64 -10.59
N SER A 280 45.22 -19.74 -11.39
CA SER A 280 45.58 -20.94 -12.16
C SER A 280 46.91 -21.59 -11.80
N LEU A 281 47.78 -20.92 -11.04
CA LEU A 281 49.13 -21.41 -10.77
C LEU A 281 49.69 -20.83 -9.47
N ILE A 282 50.32 -21.69 -8.67
CA ILE A 282 51.14 -21.30 -7.53
C ILE A 282 52.61 -21.42 -7.95
N LYS A 283 53.39 -20.35 -7.83
CA LYS A 283 54.84 -20.41 -8.02
C LYS A 283 55.52 -20.26 -6.67
N VAL A 284 56.44 -21.17 -6.38
CA VAL A 284 57.27 -21.18 -5.18
C VAL A 284 58.73 -21.12 -5.62
N GLU A 285 59.51 -20.22 -5.05
CA GLU A 285 60.93 -20.04 -5.34
C GLU A 285 61.73 -20.19 -4.05
N LEU A 286 62.61 -21.19 -3.98
CA LEU A 286 63.46 -21.40 -2.82
C LEU A 286 64.45 -20.24 -2.66
N THR A 287 64.68 -19.77 -1.44
CA THR A 287 65.60 -18.65 -1.23
C THR A 287 67.07 -19.10 -1.36
N PRO A 288 67.98 -18.22 -1.82
CA PRO A 288 69.40 -18.52 -1.86
C PRO A 288 69.95 -18.94 -0.49
N THR A 289 69.49 -18.29 0.57
CA THR A 289 69.93 -18.54 1.95
C THR A 289 69.55 -19.94 2.41
N TYR A 290 68.31 -20.35 2.16
CA TYR A 290 67.84 -21.71 2.48
C TYR A 290 68.63 -22.76 1.70
N MET A 291 68.76 -22.59 0.38
CA MET A 291 69.51 -23.53 -0.46
C MET A 291 70.98 -23.65 -0.03
N TYR A 292 71.62 -22.54 0.34
CA TYR A 292 72.97 -22.54 0.87
C TYR A 292 73.07 -23.31 2.20
N GLN A 293 72.15 -23.08 3.14
CA GLN A 293 72.12 -23.79 4.42
C GLN A 293 71.96 -25.30 4.23
N VAL A 294 70.99 -25.74 3.44
CA VAL A 294 70.78 -27.17 3.14
C VAL A 294 72.05 -27.79 2.55
N ARG A 295 72.69 -27.11 1.59
CA ARG A 295 73.93 -27.60 0.95
C ARG A 295 75.11 -27.67 1.93
N GLN A 296 75.31 -26.64 2.76
CA GLN A 296 76.42 -26.60 3.72
C GLN A 296 76.26 -27.66 4.82
N THR A 297 75.04 -27.83 5.34
CA THR A 297 74.76 -28.87 6.35
C THR A 297 75.00 -30.26 5.76
N ALA A 298 74.61 -30.50 4.50
CA ALA A 298 74.82 -31.78 3.83
C ALA A 298 76.31 -32.09 3.64
N ILE A 299 77.10 -31.11 3.15
CA ILE A 299 78.56 -31.27 2.98
C ILE A 299 79.23 -31.54 4.34
N THR A 300 78.87 -30.77 5.37
CA THR A 300 79.47 -30.89 6.71
C THR A 300 79.16 -32.25 7.33
N ALA A 301 77.91 -32.71 7.22
CA ALA A 301 77.50 -34.03 7.71
C ALA A 301 78.22 -35.17 6.98
N GLN A 302 78.44 -35.02 5.66
CA GLN A 302 79.17 -36.01 4.87
C GLN A 302 80.66 -36.09 5.22
N VAL A 303 81.32 -34.94 5.39
CA VAL A 303 82.74 -34.89 5.81
C VAL A 303 82.93 -35.49 7.21
N ARG A 304 81.97 -35.29 8.12
CA ARG A 304 82.04 -35.77 9.50
C ARG A 304 81.55 -37.21 9.70
N GLY A 305 80.97 -37.85 8.68
CA GLY A 305 80.34 -39.16 8.81
C GLY A 305 79.09 -39.14 9.72
N ASP A 306 78.44 -37.98 9.86
CA ASP A 306 77.27 -37.78 10.72
C ASP A 306 75.99 -38.26 10.00
N VAL A 307 75.67 -39.53 10.18
CA VAL A 307 74.54 -40.20 9.54
C VAL A 307 73.19 -39.62 9.99
N GLU A 308 73.09 -39.16 11.24
CA GLU A 308 71.87 -38.58 11.79
C GLU A 308 71.57 -37.23 11.14
N ALA A 309 72.58 -36.37 11.01
CA ALA A 309 72.44 -35.09 10.32
C ALA A 309 72.11 -35.27 8.82
N GLN A 310 72.69 -36.29 8.15
CA GLN A 310 72.34 -36.62 6.76
C GLN A 310 70.86 -37.02 6.63
N ALA A 311 70.38 -37.91 7.49
CA ALA A 311 68.98 -38.34 7.50
C ALA A 311 68.03 -37.17 7.83
N GLY A 312 68.42 -36.29 8.76
CA GLY A 312 67.65 -35.10 9.14
C GLY A 312 67.43 -34.13 7.98
N ILE A 313 68.45 -33.89 7.14
CA ILE A 313 68.33 -33.03 5.95
C ILE A 313 67.37 -33.63 4.92
N VAL A 314 67.54 -34.92 4.61
CA VAL A 314 66.66 -35.62 3.67
C VAL A 314 65.22 -35.56 4.17
N ASN A 315 64.99 -35.85 5.44
CA ASN A 315 63.66 -35.80 6.04
C ASN A 315 63.07 -34.39 6.00
N HIS A 316 63.89 -33.35 6.25
CA HIS A 316 63.44 -31.96 6.17
C HIS A 316 63.00 -31.56 4.75
N VAL A 317 63.79 -31.90 3.73
CA VAL A 317 63.45 -31.61 2.32
C VAL A 317 62.20 -32.37 1.89
N LEU A 318 62.08 -33.65 2.25
CA LEU A 318 60.89 -34.46 1.95
C LEU A 318 59.64 -33.91 2.63
N THR A 319 59.75 -33.49 3.89
CA THR A 319 58.62 -32.88 4.62
C THR A 319 58.18 -31.57 3.97
N LEU A 320 59.13 -30.75 3.49
CA LEU A 320 58.83 -29.52 2.76
C LEU A 320 58.13 -29.83 1.42
N GLU A 321 58.65 -30.79 0.67
CA GLU A 321 58.04 -31.24 -0.59
C GLU A 321 56.62 -31.74 -0.37
N ASP A 322 56.40 -32.62 0.61
CA ASP A 322 55.07 -33.16 0.95
C ASP A 322 54.10 -32.06 1.38
N ALA A 323 54.56 -31.06 2.14
CA ALA A 323 53.73 -29.94 2.56
C ALA A 323 53.32 -29.05 1.37
N LEU A 324 54.25 -28.73 0.47
CA LEU A 324 53.99 -27.94 -0.74
C LEU A 324 53.07 -28.70 -1.72
N LYS A 325 53.33 -29.99 -1.93
CA LYS A 325 52.45 -30.90 -2.68
C LYS A 325 51.05 -30.95 -2.07
N GLY A 326 50.95 -31.06 -0.74
CA GLY A 326 49.69 -31.04 -0.01
C GLY A 326 48.87 -29.78 -0.27
N ILE A 327 49.52 -28.60 -0.29
CA ILE A 327 48.85 -27.34 -0.65
C ILE A 327 48.30 -27.39 -2.08
N SER A 328 49.11 -27.82 -3.07
CA SER A 328 48.65 -27.91 -4.46
C SER A 328 47.43 -28.83 -4.60
N TYR A 329 47.49 -30.02 -4.01
CA TYR A 329 46.44 -31.04 -4.13
C TYR A 329 45.15 -30.62 -3.40
N ASN A 330 45.28 -30.08 -2.18
CA ASN A 330 44.12 -29.58 -1.42
C ASN A 330 43.48 -28.36 -2.09
N SER A 331 44.29 -27.56 -2.77
CA SER A 331 43.83 -26.36 -3.45
C SER A 331 43.47 -26.57 -4.92
N ASP A 332 43.59 -27.78 -5.47
CA ASP A 332 43.29 -28.07 -6.88
C ASP A 332 43.88 -27.02 -7.85
N ILE A 333 45.05 -26.47 -7.50
CA ILE A 333 45.80 -25.49 -8.30
C ILE A 333 47.20 -26.07 -8.49
N PRO A 334 47.69 -26.16 -9.74
CA PRO A 334 49.05 -26.58 -10.03
C PRO A 334 50.08 -25.72 -9.28
N MET A 335 51.15 -26.35 -8.84
CA MET A 335 52.28 -25.68 -8.20
C MET A 335 53.57 -25.98 -8.93
N GLU A 336 54.36 -24.93 -9.19
CA GLU A 336 55.72 -25.02 -9.73
C GLU A 336 56.71 -24.56 -8.66
N ILE A 337 57.76 -25.37 -8.46
CA ILE A 337 58.83 -25.10 -7.51
C ILE A 337 60.11 -24.78 -8.28
N TYR A 338 60.71 -23.64 -7.99
CA TYR A 338 61.91 -23.11 -8.62
C TYR A 338 63.07 -23.00 -7.64
N THR A 339 64.28 -23.13 -8.15
CA THR A 339 65.51 -22.75 -7.45
C THR A 339 65.63 -21.22 -7.38
N ALA A 340 66.57 -20.74 -6.57
CA ALA A 340 66.86 -19.31 -6.43
C ALA A 340 67.37 -18.61 -7.70
N ASP A 341 67.82 -19.37 -8.71
CA ASP A 341 68.23 -18.90 -10.04
C ASP A 341 67.14 -19.08 -11.11
N GLY A 342 65.94 -19.49 -10.71
CA GLY A 342 64.78 -19.62 -11.59
C GLY A 342 64.73 -20.93 -12.38
N ALA A 343 65.52 -21.94 -12.03
CA ALA A 343 65.42 -23.26 -12.64
C ALA A 343 64.25 -24.04 -12.02
N LEU A 344 63.40 -24.62 -12.87
CA LEU A 344 62.28 -25.45 -12.42
C LEU A 344 62.80 -26.75 -11.80
N ILE A 345 62.46 -26.97 -10.54
CA ILE A 345 62.78 -28.18 -9.78
C ILE A 345 61.70 -29.23 -10.00
N GLN A 346 60.44 -28.83 -9.79
CA GLN A 346 59.32 -29.77 -9.72
C GLN A 346 57.99 -29.11 -10.04
N VAL A 347 57.06 -29.91 -10.57
CA VAL A 347 55.67 -29.51 -10.83
C VAL A 347 54.75 -30.47 -10.09
N HIS A 348 53.80 -29.93 -9.33
CA HIS A 348 52.70 -30.65 -8.74
C HIS A 348 51.42 -30.29 -9.49
N SER A 349 50.80 -31.29 -10.13
CA SER A 349 49.52 -31.14 -10.83
C SER A 349 48.44 -31.94 -10.11
N PRO A 350 47.40 -31.29 -9.58
CA PRO A 350 46.25 -31.98 -9.01
C PRO A 350 45.55 -32.82 -10.09
N GLY A 351 45.18 -34.07 -9.77
CA GLY A 351 44.34 -34.90 -10.63
C GLY A 351 45.05 -35.73 -11.72
N THR A 352 46.38 -35.79 -11.74
CA THR A 352 47.17 -36.77 -12.52
C THR A 352 47.53 -38.01 -11.74
#